data_AF-E2AET8-F1
#
_entry.id   AF-E2AET8-F1
#
_cell.length_a   1.000
_cell.length_b   1.000
_cell.length_c   1.000
_cell.angle_alpha   90.00
_cell.angle_beta   90.00
_cell.angle_gamma   90.00
#
_symmetry.space_group_name_H-M   'P 1'
#
loop_
_entity.id
_entity.type
_entity.pdbx_description
1 polymer ?
#
loop_
_entity_poly.entity_id
_entity_poly.type
_entity_poly.pdbx_seq_one_letter_code
_entity_poly.pdbx_strand_id
1 'polypeptide(L)' 'FACDTCDKSYLSKRSLRNHRTYECGQPRKFVCEQCDTRFMYKHHLQRHIGRIHR' A
#
# COMPACT_ATOMS: atom_id res chain seq x y z
N PHE A 1 1.89 15.27 -8.53
CA PHE A 1 1.38 14.33 -9.55
C PHE A 1 0.21 13.54 -8.97
N ALA A 2 -1.02 13.86 -9.37
CA ALA A 2 -2.23 13.24 -8.81
C ALA A 2 -2.68 12.02 -9.63
N CYS A 3 -3.27 11.03 -8.97
CA CYS A 3 -3.99 9.95 -9.63
C CYS A 3 -5.39 10.45 -10.03
N ASP A 4 -5.86 10.03 -11.20
CA ASP A 4 -7.17 10.37 -11.75
C ASP A 4 -8.28 9.42 -11.30
N THR A 5 -7.88 8.29 -10.73
CA THR A 5 -8.76 7.18 -10.32
C THR A 5 -8.85 7.04 -8.81
N CYS A 6 -8.01 7.74 -8.06
CA CYS A 6 -8.15 7.91 -6.62
C CYS A 6 -7.53 9.25 -6.17
N ASP A 7 -7.92 9.75 -5.01
CA ASP A 7 -7.46 11.05 -4.48
C ASP A 7 -6.01 11.08 -3.97
N LYS A 8 -5.16 10.14 -4.41
CA LYS A 8 -3.76 10.09 -3.99
C LYS A 8 -2.88 10.98 -4.86
N SER A 9 -2.02 11.74 -4.19
CA SER A 9 -1.01 12.59 -4.81
C SER A 9 0.40 12.18 -4.44
N TYR A 10 1.30 12.30 -5.42
CA TYR A 10 2.68 11.86 -5.34
C TYR A 10 3.65 12.99 -5.71
N LEU A 11 4.82 12.98 -5.05
CA LEU A 11 5.90 13.95 -5.28
C LEU A 11 6.62 13.75 -6.63
N SER A 12 6.51 12.57 -7.25
CA SER A 12 7.19 12.28 -8.52
C SER A 12 6.29 11.52 -9.51
N LYS A 13 6.56 11.71 -10.81
CA LYS A 13 5.90 10.98 -11.90
C LYS A 13 6.17 9.47 -11.83
N ARG A 14 7.37 9.06 -11.41
CA ARG A 14 7.73 7.63 -11.22
C ARG A 14 6.85 7.00 -10.14
N SER A 15 6.67 7.68 -9.02
CA SER A 15 5.81 7.21 -7.92
C SER A 15 4.36 7.11 -8.36
N LEU A 16 3.83 8.11 -9.07
CA LEU A 16 2.47 8.06 -9.62
C LEU A 16 2.30 6.88 -10.60
N ARG A 17 3.27 6.65 -11.50
CA ARG A 17 3.21 5.54 -12.44
C ARG A 17 3.16 4.20 -11.72
N ASN A 18 4.06 3.97 -10.77
CA ASN A 18 4.08 2.73 -9.99
C ASN A 18 2.77 2.55 -9.21
N HIS A 19 2.25 3.62 -8.61
CA HIS A 19 0.95 3.60 -7.97
C HIS A 19 -0.16 3.16 -8.93
N ARG A 20 -0.27 3.76 -10.12
CA ARG A 20 -1.30 3.40 -11.10
C ARG A 20 -1.18 1.94 -11.55
N THR A 21 0.04 1.44 -11.74
CA THR A 21 0.28 0.07 -12.22
C THR A 21 0.02 -1.00 -11.15
N TYR A 22 0.41 -0.75 -9.91
CA TYR A 22 0.47 -1.80 -8.88
C TYR A 22 -0.48 -1.60 -7.71
N GLU A 23 -0.92 -0.37 -7.47
CA GLU A 23 -1.75 -0.04 -6.31
C GLU A 23 -3.16 0.42 -6.67
N CYS A 24 -3.33 1.24 -7.71
CA CYS A 24 -4.61 1.84 -8.03
C CYS A 24 -5.60 0.76 -8.50
N GLY A 25 -6.75 0.66 -7.82
CA GLY A 25 -7.76 -0.35 -8.10
C GLY A 25 -7.38 -1.78 -7.69
N GLN A 26 -6.22 -2.01 -7.09
CA GLN A 26 -5.82 -3.33 -6.61
C GLN A 26 -6.24 -3.52 -5.15
N PRO A 27 -6.84 -4.68 -4.79
CA PRO A 27 -7.16 -4.96 -3.40
C PRO A 27 -5.89 -5.18 -2.59
N ARG A 28 -5.92 -4.81 -1.31
CA ARG A 28 -4.85 -5.12 -0.35
C ARG A 28 -4.79 -6.62 -0.13
N LYS A 29 -3.74 -7.26 -0.65
CA LYS A 29 -3.58 -8.73 -0.66
C LYS A 29 -2.95 -9.28 0.63
N PHE A 30 -2.21 -8.46 1.37
CA PHE A 30 -1.46 -8.93 2.54
C PHE A 30 -2.23 -8.56 3.81
N VAL A 31 -2.77 -9.56 4.50
CA VAL A 31 -3.53 -9.39 5.75
C VAL A 31 -2.63 -9.74 6.92
N CYS A 32 -2.72 -9.01 8.02
CA CYS A 32 -2.10 -9.43 9.28
C CYS A 32 -2.90 -10.60 9.88
N GLU A 33 -2.23 -11.61 10.40
CA GLU A 33 -2.92 -12.76 11.02
C GLU A 33 -3.30 -12.47 12.47
N GLN A 34 -2.70 -11.44 13.08
CA GLN A 34 -2.98 -11.04 14.47
C GLN A 34 -4.01 -9.92 14.57
N CYS A 35 -4.32 -9.23 13.46
CA CYS A 35 -5.37 -8.21 13.37
C CYS A 35 -5.89 -8.06 11.94
N ASP A 36 -7.07 -7.48 11.73
CA ASP A 36 -7.65 -7.32 10.39
C ASP A 36 -7.02 -6.22 9.51
N THR A 37 -5.80 -5.75 9.85
CA THR A 37 -5.12 -4.72 9.08
C THR A 37 -4.58 -5.30 7.77
N ARG A 38 -4.94 -4.64 6.65
CA ARG A 38 -4.53 -5.03 5.30
C ARG A 38 -3.46 -4.10 4.73
N PHE A 39 -2.55 -4.65 3.94
CA PHE A 39 -1.44 -3.96 3.30
C PHE A 39 -1.34 -4.29 1.81
N MET A 40 -0.85 -3.33 1.01
CA MET A 40 -0.58 -3.53 -0.42
C MET A 40 0.71 -4.29 -0.67
N TYR A 41 1.68 -4.20 0.25
CA TYR A 41 3.01 -4.79 0.08
C TYR A 41 3.41 -5.64 1.28
N LYS A 42 4.08 -6.77 1.01
CA LYS A 42 4.58 -7.70 2.05
C LYS A 42 5.52 -7.03 3.04
N HIS A 43 6.44 -6.18 2.58
CA HIS A 43 7.39 -5.51 3.47
C HIS A 43 6.71 -4.53 4.45
N HIS A 44 5.57 -3.94 4.06
CA HIS A 44 4.76 -3.13 4.98
C HIS A 44 4.10 -3.97 6.07
N LEU A 45 3.57 -5.14 5.72
CA LEU A 45 3.01 -6.08 6.70
C LEU A 45 4.07 -6.55 7.70
N GLN A 46 5.25 -6.94 7.22
CA GLN A 46 6.35 -7.42 8.10
C GLN A 46 6.78 -6.33 9.10
N ARG A 47 6.91 -5.08 8.63
CA ARG A 47 7.21 -3.95 9.51
C ARG A 47 6.09 -3.69 10.53
N HIS A 48 4.83 -3.86 10.14
CA HIS A 48 3.69 -3.71 11.04
C HIS A 48 3.72 -4.78 12.14
N ILE A 49 3.90 -6.05 11.78
CA ILE A 49 3.98 -7.15 12.75
C ILE A 49 5.11 -6.88 13.75
N GLY A 50 6.32 -6.54 13.29
CA GLY A 50 7.46 -6.30 14.18
C GLY A 50 7.38 -5.04 15.04
N ARG A 51 6.43 -4.12 14.78
CA ARG A 51 6.25 -2.88 15.56
C ARG A 51 5.03 -2.91 16.47
N ILE A 52 3.94 -3.54 16.04
CA ILE A 52 2.63 -3.51 16.71
C ILE A 52 2.37 -4.80 17.50
N HIS A 53 2.92 -5.92 17.03
CA HIS A 53 2.61 -7.26 17.52
C HIS A 53 3.85 -8.02 18.04
N ARG A 54 4.86 -7.27 18.48
CA ARG A 54 6.07 -7.84 19.08
C ARG A 54 5.87 -8.11 20.56
#